data_AF-A0A9N8QH62-F1
#
_entry.id   AF-A0A9N8QH62-F1
#
_cell.length_a   1.000
_cell.length_b   1.000
_cell.length_c   1.000
_cell.angle_alpha   90.00
_cell.angle_beta   90.00
_cell.angle_gamma   90.00
#
_symmetry.space_group_name_H-M   'P 1'
#
loop_
_entity.id
_entity.type
_entity.pdbx_description
1 polymer ?
#
loop_
_entity_poly.entity_id
_entity_poly.type
_entity_poly.pdbx_seq_one_letter_code
_entity_poly.pdbx_strand_id
1 'polypeptide(L)'
;MPVASGGPALIESKDLFPGAALDTFLESNKPTLASLAQQKLPIVVPWHAEQTIYPGQLFHSSLHTSSDPWSKTSAFITLEQEQEQGRTPSRIVYLSTDGGTSGSCKSTKTQSTVAKEDHESYGFTATLNLGFCSVSGSLKYDRHLSQNNDDIKTSVRASYRCGTVLLRQPPELSQEAQIELKYGGGIDAFEQKYGDYYLFGYNLGGDNSMMVSTNSMSMSLAERKTLSIKLETFLFDIEFTQHFDSAESSASASLRVTGYDTLTASILDDEKSWAASSTAEFDRMQRETARMRNLGSMLPTRVEQKAAELGLLLGPAGMVQQRLKSDLAKRNNTPFAPMAALEKTVDKELCDRLIKSCLVVELVLMPVRSLRQVRYWMTEDDII
;
A
#
# COMPACT_ATOMS: atom_id res chain seq x y z
N MET A 1 23.46 -61.25 -33.07
CA MET A 1 23.00 -61.21 -31.66
C MET A 1 23.91 -60.26 -30.88
N PRO A 2 23.46 -59.59 -29.80
CA PRO A 2 22.81 -58.26 -29.83
C PRO A 2 23.62 -57.24 -28.99
N VAL A 3 23.19 -56.01 -28.63
CA VAL A 3 21.90 -55.30 -28.62
C VAL A 3 22.13 -53.83 -29.05
N ALA A 4 21.09 -53.08 -29.39
CA ALA A 4 21.15 -51.62 -29.55
C ALA A 4 20.59 -50.88 -28.31
N SER A 5 21.10 -49.68 -28.02
CA SER A 5 20.43 -48.69 -27.17
C SER A 5 20.80 -47.28 -27.63
N GLY A 6 19.97 -46.70 -28.51
CA GLY A 6 20.12 -45.31 -28.93
C GLY A 6 19.49 -44.37 -27.90
N GLY A 7 20.25 -43.39 -27.41
CA GLY A 7 19.70 -42.20 -26.75
C GLY A 7 19.43 -41.11 -27.79
N PRO A 8 18.32 -40.37 -27.71
CA PRO A 8 18.05 -39.27 -28.64
C PRO A 8 19.00 -38.10 -28.36
N ALA A 9 19.61 -37.57 -29.41
CA ALA A 9 20.37 -36.33 -29.32
C ALA A 9 19.42 -35.16 -29.01
N LEU A 10 19.61 -34.49 -27.88
CA LEU A 10 18.93 -33.23 -27.59
C LEU A 10 19.51 -32.15 -28.50
N ILE A 11 18.68 -31.69 -29.44
CA ILE A 11 18.97 -30.55 -30.31
C ILE A 11 18.94 -29.29 -29.44
N GLU A 12 20.03 -28.51 -29.43
CA GLU A 12 20.04 -27.18 -28.81
C GLU A 12 19.04 -26.26 -29.52
N SER A 13 17.85 -26.08 -28.94
CA SER A 13 16.96 -24.98 -29.30
C SER A 13 17.38 -23.71 -28.56
N LYS A 14 18.53 -23.14 -28.95
CA LYS A 14 18.74 -21.70 -28.79
C LYS A 14 17.87 -20.95 -29.80
N ASP A 15 17.57 -19.69 -29.49
CA ASP A 15 16.98 -18.71 -30.39
C ASP A 15 15.50 -18.88 -30.77
N LEU A 16 14.62 -18.81 -29.77
CA LEU A 16 13.36 -18.06 -29.86
C LEU A 16 13.12 -17.30 -28.54
N PHE A 17 12.52 -16.11 -28.63
CA PHE A 17 12.30 -15.11 -27.54
C PHE A 17 13.52 -14.29 -27.09
N PRO A 18 13.81 -13.14 -27.74
CA PRO A 18 14.62 -12.09 -27.14
C PRO A 18 13.76 -11.21 -26.20
N GLY A 19 14.26 -10.93 -24.99
CA GLY A 19 13.76 -9.78 -24.21
C GLY A 19 12.70 -10.05 -23.13
N ALA A 20 12.89 -11.08 -22.30
CA ALA A 20 12.38 -11.04 -20.92
C ALA A 20 13.58 -11.09 -19.96
N ALA A 21 13.91 -9.95 -19.33
CA ALA A 21 14.83 -9.96 -18.20
C ALA A 21 14.14 -10.75 -17.09
N LEU A 22 14.74 -11.88 -16.70
CA LEU A 22 14.22 -12.72 -15.63
C LEU A 22 14.41 -11.95 -14.32
N ASP A 23 13.32 -11.44 -13.71
CA ASP A 23 13.32 -10.82 -12.38
C ASP A 23 13.68 -11.87 -11.32
N THR A 24 14.97 -12.17 -11.26
CA THR A 24 15.57 -13.13 -10.32
C THR A 24 15.81 -12.42 -8.99
N PHE A 25 15.36 -13.06 -7.90
CA PHE A 25 15.55 -12.66 -6.50
C PHE A 25 14.64 -11.55 -5.93
N LEU A 26 13.32 -11.73 -6.05
CA LEU A 26 12.37 -11.18 -5.08
C LEU A 26 11.36 -12.27 -4.64
N GLU A 27 11.69 -12.98 -3.56
CA GLU A 27 10.77 -13.93 -2.91
C GLU A 27 9.66 -13.16 -2.17
N SER A 28 8.56 -12.90 -2.87
CA SER A 28 7.31 -12.37 -2.30
C SER A 28 6.12 -13.05 -2.98
N ASN A 29 5.09 -13.39 -2.20
CA ASN A 29 3.86 -14.01 -2.73
C ASN A 29 2.88 -13.00 -3.34
N LYS A 30 3.17 -11.70 -3.24
CA LYS A 30 2.39 -10.64 -3.88
C LYS A 30 2.77 -10.55 -5.39
N PRO A 31 1.80 -10.44 -6.32
CA PRO A 31 2.08 -10.32 -7.75
C PRO A 31 2.76 -8.98 -8.10
N THR A 32 3.53 -8.96 -9.18
CA THR A 32 4.13 -7.73 -9.71
C THR A 32 3.06 -6.80 -10.31
N LEU A 33 3.33 -5.49 -10.33
CA LEU A 33 2.43 -4.53 -10.99
C LEU A 33 2.20 -4.92 -12.45
N ALA A 34 3.27 -5.29 -13.16
CA ALA A 34 3.19 -5.76 -14.54
C ALA A 34 2.27 -6.99 -14.70
N SER A 35 2.32 -7.97 -13.79
CA SER A 35 1.43 -9.14 -13.80
C SER A 35 -0.04 -8.76 -13.58
N LEU A 36 -0.34 -7.84 -12.67
CA LEU A 36 -1.70 -7.36 -12.44
C LEU A 36 -2.23 -6.55 -13.63
N ALA A 37 -1.37 -5.73 -14.24
CA ALA A 37 -1.68 -4.93 -15.42
C ALA A 37 -1.93 -5.79 -16.67
N GLN A 38 -1.14 -6.85 -16.86
CA GLN A 38 -1.35 -7.82 -17.94
C GLN A 38 -2.70 -8.54 -17.81
N GLN A 39 -3.12 -8.85 -16.58
CA GLN A 39 -4.43 -9.43 -16.28
C GLN A 39 -5.57 -8.40 -16.23
N LYS A 40 -5.26 -7.10 -16.43
CA LYS A 40 -6.19 -5.96 -16.36
C LYS A 40 -7.02 -5.98 -15.06
N LEU A 41 -6.39 -6.31 -13.94
CA LEU A 41 -6.99 -6.33 -12.60
C LEU A 41 -6.85 -4.96 -11.91
N PRO A 42 -7.69 -4.61 -10.92
CA PRO A 42 -7.46 -3.45 -10.05
C PRO A 42 -6.10 -3.55 -9.33
N ILE A 43 -5.40 -2.42 -9.19
CA ILE A 43 -4.08 -2.36 -8.58
C ILE A 43 -4.14 -1.41 -7.39
N VAL A 44 -3.71 -1.87 -6.21
CA VAL A 44 -3.52 -1.02 -5.04
C VAL A 44 -2.02 -0.87 -4.83
N VAL A 45 -1.54 0.37 -4.72
CA VAL A 45 -0.12 0.71 -4.48
C VAL A 45 0.03 1.53 -3.19
N PRO A 46 1.13 1.37 -2.43
CA PRO A 46 1.39 2.21 -1.26
C PRO A 46 1.72 3.63 -1.69
N TRP A 47 1.34 4.63 -0.89
CA TRP A 47 1.56 6.04 -1.23
C TRP A 47 2.55 6.76 -0.29
N HIS A 48 2.90 8.00 -0.66
CA HIS A 48 3.70 8.91 0.15
C HIS A 48 3.31 10.37 -0.09
N ALA A 49 3.48 11.23 0.93
CA ALA A 49 2.99 12.60 0.94
C ALA A 49 3.72 13.58 0.00
N GLU A 50 4.85 13.17 -0.58
CA GLU A 50 5.68 14.01 -1.47
C GLU A 50 5.07 14.23 -2.87
N GLN A 51 4.15 13.36 -3.31
CA GLN A 51 3.51 13.46 -4.62
C GLN A 51 1.99 13.64 -4.48
N THR A 52 1.48 14.77 -4.98
CA THR A 52 0.04 15.09 -5.01
C THR A 52 -0.57 14.59 -6.32
N ILE A 53 -1.55 13.70 -6.22
CA ILE A 53 -2.21 13.05 -7.36
C ILE A 53 -3.70 12.94 -7.06
N TYR A 54 -4.57 13.25 -8.02
CA TYR A 54 -6.03 13.37 -7.83
C TYR A 54 -6.82 12.25 -8.50
N PRO A 55 -7.95 11.81 -7.92
CA PRO A 55 -8.83 10.83 -8.58
C PRO A 55 -9.26 11.34 -9.95
N GLY A 56 -9.17 10.48 -10.95
CA GLY A 56 -9.38 10.80 -12.36
C GLY A 56 -8.10 11.05 -13.16
N GLN A 57 -6.93 11.18 -12.52
CA GLN A 57 -5.67 11.16 -13.26
C GLN A 57 -5.35 9.76 -13.80
N LEU A 58 -4.77 9.72 -15.00
CA LEU A 58 -4.43 8.48 -15.70
C LEU A 58 -2.98 8.05 -15.43
N PHE A 59 -2.74 6.75 -15.58
CA PHE A 59 -1.50 6.06 -15.23
C PHE A 59 -1.12 5.07 -16.32
N HIS A 60 0.17 5.02 -16.66
CA HIS A 60 0.74 4.04 -17.59
C HIS A 60 1.43 2.92 -16.81
N SER A 61 0.84 1.72 -16.79
CA SER A 61 1.40 0.55 -16.11
C SER A 61 2.75 0.11 -16.68
N SER A 62 2.99 0.36 -17.97
CA SER A 62 4.29 0.15 -18.62
C SER A 62 5.41 1.02 -18.06
N LEU A 63 5.09 2.14 -17.41
CA LEU A 63 6.04 3.08 -16.83
C LEU A 63 6.21 2.91 -15.31
N HIS A 64 5.75 1.82 -14.69
CA HIS A 64 5.78 1.63 -13.23
C HIS A 64 7.17 1.74 -12.56
N THR A 65 8.25 1.50 -13.31
CA THR A 65 9.64 1.69 -12.86
C THR A 65 10.14 3.14 -12.97
N SER A 66 9.42 4.00 -13.70
CA SER A 66 9.67 5.45 -13.81
C SER A 66 9.34 6.17 -12.49
N SER A 67 9.96 7.33 -12.28
CA SER A 67 9.55 8.28 -11.24
C SER A 67 8.23 8.99 -11.54
N ASP A 68 7.86 9.09 -12.82
CA ASP A 68 6.66 9.76 -13.34
C ASP A 68 5.94 8.84 -14.36
N PRO A 69 5.04 7.94 -13.92
CA PRO A 69 4.19 7.10 -14.76
C PRO A 69 2.82 7.74 -15.08
N TRP A 70 2.59 8.99 -14.64
CA TRP A 70 1.28 9.63 -14.71
C TRP A 70 1.11 10.36 -16.03
N SER A 71 -0.05 10.21 -16.64
CA SER A 71 -0.30 10.85 -17.93
C SER A 71 -0.47 12.36 -17.77
N LYS A 72 0.15 13.11 -18.68
CA LYS A 72 0.05 14.57 -18.77
C LYS A 72 -1.18 15.01 -19.57
N THR A 73 -1.86 14.07 -20.21
CA THR A 73 -3.04 14.32 -21.05
C THR A 73 -4.25 13.59 -20.48
N SER A 74 -5.36 14.31 -20.27
CA SER A 74 -6.61 13.72 -19.77
C SER A 74 -7.42 13.12 -20.93
N ALA A 75 -7.85 11.86 -20.78
CA ALA A 75 -8.91 11.28 -21.61
C ALA A 75 -10.32 11.77 -21.22
N PHE A 76 -10.44 12.45 -20.07
CA PHE A 76 -11.72 12.83 -19.48
C PHE A 76 -12.02 14.31 -19.66
N ILE A 77 -13.31 14.63 -19.77
CA ILE A 77 -13.81 16.02 -19.79
C ILE A 77 -13.47 16.77 -18.49
N THR A 78 -13.35 18.09 -18.58
CA THR A 78 -13.08 18.92 -17.40
C THR A 78 -14.37 19.18 -16.60
N LEU A 79 -14.23 19.51 -15.32
CA LEU A 79 -15.36 19.93 -14.46
C LEU A 79 -16.12 21.14 -15.02
N GLU A 80 -15.45 21.99 -15.80
CA GLU A 80 -16.04 23.14 -16.49
C GLU A 80 -16.93 22.66 -17.64
N GLN A 81 -16.43 21.74 -18.48
CA GLN A 81 -17.20 21.12 -19.57
C GLN A 81 -18.41 20.32 -19.06
N GLU A 82 -18.29 19.63 -17.92
CA GLU A 82 -19.43 18.96 -17.26
C GLU A 82 -20.54 19.96 -16.89
N GLN A 83 -20.16 21.13 -16.36
CA GLN A 83 -21.09 22.18 -15.96
C GLN A 83 -21.74 22.87 -17.17
N GLU A 84 -20.96 23.19 -18.21
CA GLU A 84 -21.46 23.80 -19.45
C GLU A 84 -22.47 22.90 -20.18
N GLN A 85 -22.27 21.58 -20.14
CA GLN A 85 -23.19 20.59 -20.72
C GLN A 85 -24.40 20.29 -19.83
N GLY A 86 -24.55 20.97 -18.68
CA GLY A 86 -25.64 20.76 -17.73
C GLY A 86 -25.64 19.38 -17.05
N ARG A 87 -24.49 18.68 -17.06
CA ARG A 87 -24.35 17.33 -16.48
C ARG A 87 -24.11 17.42 -14.98
N THR A 88 -24.40 16.33 -14.27
CA THR A 88 -23.99 16.20 -12.87
C THR A 88 -22.49 15.96 -12.82
N PRO A 89 -21.68 16.85 -12.22
CA PRO A 89 -20.23 16.73 -12.31
C PRO A 89 -19.69 15.51 -11.55
N SER A 90 -18.58 14.97 -12.04
CA SER A 90 -17.86 13.83 -11.46
C SER A 90 -17.32 14.20 -10.07
N ARG A 91 -18.12 13.96 -9.04
CA ARG A 91 -17.79 14.32 -7.66
C ARG A 91 -16.85 13.31 -7.03
N ILE A 92 -15.71 13.80 -6.56
CA ILE A 92 -14.91 13.11 -5.55
C ILE A 92 -15.69 13.14 -4.24
N VAL A 93 -15.88 11.98 -3.62
CA VAL A 93 -16.57 11.82 -2.35
C VAL A 93 -15.71 11.06 -1.36
N TYR A 94 -15.76 11.50 -0.10
CA TYR A 94 -15.29 10.74 1.04
C TYR A 94 -16.42 9.83 1.51
N LEU A 95 -16.09 8.55 1.67
CA LEU A 95 -16.88 7.53 2.34
C LEU A 95 -16.15 7.15 3.64
N SER A 96 -16.83 7.30 4.77
CA SER A 96 -16.40 6.64 6.02
C SER A 96 -16.47 5.11 5.86
N THR A 97 -15.53 4.36 6.46
CA THR A 97 -15.35 2.91 6.25
C THR A 97 -16.58 2.03 6.46
N ASP A 98 -17.59 2.51 7.18
CA ASP A 98 -18.73 1.72 7.62
C ASP A 98 -20.03 2.55 7.81
N GLY A 99 -20.04 3.80 7.36
CA GLY A 99 -21.16 4.71 7.60
C GLY A 99 -21.20 5.35 9.00
N GLY A 100 -20.05 5.52 9.64
CA GLY A 100 -19.93 6.38 10.82
C GLY A 100 -19.89 5.62 12.15
N THR A 101 -19.44 4.36 12.13
CA THR A 101 -18.88 3.67 13.28
C THR A 101 -17.35 3.57 13.11
N SER A 102 -16.68 2.56 13.68
CA SER A 102 -15.23 2.53 13.87
C SER A 102 -14.44 2.12 12.62
N GLY A 103 -13.27 2.72 12.39
CA GLY A 103 -12.34 2.27 11.35
C GLY A 103 -11.88 0.83 11.54
N SER A 104 -11.52 0.16 10.42
CA SER A 104 -11.01 -1.21 10.48
C SER A 104 -9.58 -1.22 11.02
N CYS A 105 -9.42 -1.67 12.26
CA CYS A 105 -8.13 -1.90 12.89
C CYS A 105 -7.70 -3.36 12.74
N LYS A 106 -6.48 -3.60 12.27
CA LYS A 106 -5.82 -4.91 12.27
C LYS A 106 -4.45 -4.74 12.93
N SER A 107 -4.20 -5.46 14.01
CA SER A 107 -2.85 -5.66 14.52
C SER A 107 -2.51 -7.15 14.49
N THR A 108 -1.29 -7.47 14.08
CA THR A 108 -0.80 -8.86 14.08
C THR A 108 0.65 -8.87 14.53
N LYS A 109 0.97 -9.88 15.32
CA LYS A 109 2.28 -10.15 15.91
C LYS A 109 2.73 -11.48 15.32
N THR A 110 3.90 -11.53 14.70
CA THR A 110 4.43 -12.75 14.05
C THR A 110 5.90 -12.95 14.41
N GLN A 111 6.28 -14.21 14.63
CA GLN A 111 7.67 -14.65 14.78
C GLN A 111 7.87 -15.86 13.87
N SER A 112 8.93 -15.84 13.06
CA SER A 112 9.27 -16.92 12.14
C SER A 112 10.79 -17.06 12.04
N THR A 113 11.27 -18.29 11.85
CA THR A 113 12.68 -18.58 11.62
C THR A 113 13.03 -18.76 10.15
N VAL A 114 12.04 -18.71 9.24
CA VAL A 114 12.27 -18.92 7.80
C VAL A 114 11.34 -18.08 6.92
N ALA A 115 10.04 -18.01 7.25
CA ALA A 115 9.05 -17.43 6.35
C ALA A 115 9.13 -15.89 6.34
N LYS A 116 9.62 -15.32 5.23
CA LYS A 116 9.61 -13.87 4.98
C LYS A 116 8.18 -13.33 4.86
N GLU A 117 7.31 -14.12 4.24
CA GLU A 117 5.89 -13.82 3.95
C GLU A 117 5.10 -13.38 5.20
N ASP A 118 5.36 -14.03 6.34
CA ASP A 118 4.74 -13.73 7.64
C ASP A 118 5.04 -12.32 8.18
N HIS A 119 5.93 -11.58 7.53
CA HIS A 119 6.40 -10.27 7.96
C HIS A 119 6.12 -9.13 6.96
N GLU A 120 5.53 -9.41 5.78
CA GLU A 120 5.23 -8.40 4.74
C GLU A 120 4.31 -7.27 5.24
N SER A 121 4.42 -6.09 4.63
CA SER A 121 3.54 -4.95 4.92
C SER A 121 2.11 -5.19 4.43
N TYR A 122 1.13 -4.59 5.11
CA TYR A 122 -0.27 -4.63 4.72
C TYR A 122 -0.60 -3.80 3.48
N GLY A 123 -1.78 -4.06 2.91
CA GLY A 123 -2.59 -3.03 2.23
C GLY A 123 -2.56 -3.03 0.70
N PHE A 124 -1.39 -3.23 0.10
CA PHE A 124 -1.22 -3.11 -1.35
C PHE A 124 -1.01 -4.45 -2.07
N THR A 125 -1.41 -4.50 -3.34
CA THR A 125 -1.45 -5.74 -4.14
C THR A 125 -0.25 -5.93 -5.06
N ALA A 126 0.43 -4.85 -5.46
CA ALA A 126 1.56 -4.88 -6.38
C ALA A 126 2.91 -4.83 -5.65
N THR A 127 3.85 -5.71 -5.99
CA THR A 127 5.19 -5.72 -5.40
C THR A 127 6.11 -4.58 -5.82
N LEU A 128 7.16 -4.44 -4.99
CA LEU A 128 8.52 -4.00 -5.26
C LEU A 128 8.89 -3.62 -6.70
N ASN A 129 9.75 -2.60 -6.82
CA ASN A 129 10.19 -1.95 -8.07
C ASN A 129 9.21 -0.90 -8.65
N LEU A 130 8.41 -0.27 -7.78
CA LEU A 130 7.67 0.95 -8.10
C LEU A 130 8.60 2.18 -7.99
N GLY A 131 8.98 2.78 -9.12
CA GLY A 131 9.90 3.93 -9.15
C GLY A 131 9.29 5.17 -8.49
N PHE A 132 8.04 5.45 -8.83
CA PHE A 132 7.23 6.57 -8.33
C PHE A 132 6.88 6.47 -6.84
N CYS A 133 6.80 5.25 -6.27
CA CYS A 133 6.58 5.04 -4.84
C CYS A 133 7.87 4.74 -4.04
N SER A 134 9.05 4.94 -4.63
CA SER A 134 10.35 4.56 -4.06
C SER A 134 10.66 5.14 -2.67
N VAL A 135 10.04 6.27 -2.32
CA VAL A 135 10.17 6.93 -1.02
C VAL A 135 9.30 6.31 0.09
N SER A 136 8.24 5.56 -0.27
CA SER A 136 7.27 5.01 0.67
C SER A 136 7.92 4.02 1.66
N GLY A 137 7.65 4.22 2.95
CA GLY A 137 8.24 3.43 4.03
C GLY A 137 7.88 1.94 3.98
N SER A 138 6.66 1.61 3.56
CA SER A 138 6.21 0.21 3.40
C SER A 138 6.92 -0.49 2.23
N LEU A 139 7.11 0.19 1.10
CA LEU A 139 7.84 -0.35 -0.04
C LEU A 139 9.34 -0.57 0.28
N LYS A 140 9.94 0.35 1.04
CA LYS A 140 11.31 0.18 1.56
C LYS A 140 11.38 -1.03 2.51
N TYR A 141 10.47 -1.12 3.47
CA TYR A 141 10.39 -2.23 4.42
C TYR A 141 10.23 -3.60 3.72
N ASP A 142 9.31 -3.73 2.75
CA ASP A 142 9.16 -4.97 1.98
C ASP A 142 10.43 -5.27 1.15
N ARG A 143 11.14 -4.25 0.65
CA ARG A 143 12.43 -4.44 -0.03
C ARG A 143 13.48 -4.99 0.93
N HIS A 144 13.63 -4.42 2.12
CA HIS A 144 14.54 -4.94 3.14
C HIS A 144 14.18 -6.38 3.52
N LEU A 145 12.90 -6.69 3.72
CA LEU A 145 12.41 -8.03 4.04
C LEU A 145 12.77 -9.06 2.95
N SER A 146 12.58 -8.73 1.67
CA SER A 146 12.91 -9.63 0.55
C SER A 146 14.41 -9.99 0.51
N GLN A 147 15.27 -9.02 0.84
CA GLN A 147 16.73 -9.14 0.88
C GLN A 147 17.27 -9.72 2.19
N ASN A 148 16.42 -9.85 3.22
CA ASN A 148 16.83 -10.23 4.57
C ASN A 148 16.90 -11.76 4.71
N ASN A 149 18.12 -12.28 4.82
CA ASN A 149 18.43 -13.70 4.97
C ASN A 149 18.76 -14.12 6.42
N ASP A 150 18.37 -13.31 7.42
CA ASP A 150 18.54 -13.65 8.85
C ASP A 150 17.67 -14.84 9.28
N ASP A 151 18.22 -15.75 10.08
CA ASP A 151 17.56 -17.00 10.52
C ASP A 151 16.44 -16.82 11.57
N ILE A 152 16.34 -15.65 12.20
CA ILE A 152 15.30 -15.37 13.20
C ILE A 152 14.73 -14.00 12.91
N LYS A 153 13.41 -13.94 12.67
CA LYS A 153 12.64 -12.72 12.38
C LYS A 153 11.45 -12.62 13.32
N THR A 154 11.25 -11.45 13.90
CA THR A 154 10.10 -11.16 14.78
C THR A 154 9.55 -9.79 14.41
N SER A 155 8.22 -9.67 14.20
CA SER A 155 7.61 -8.41 13.80
C SER A 155 6.30 -8.08 14.52
N VAL A 156 6.11 -6.79 14.80
CA VAL A 156 4.85 -6.17 15.22
C VAL A 156 4.31 -5.36 14.05
N ARG A 157 3.06 -5.59 13.67
CA ARG A 157 2.37 -4.83 12.62
C ARG A 157 1.03 -4.29 13.14
N ALA A 158 0.70 -3.08 12.73
CA ALA A 158 -0.59 -2.44 12.96
C ALA A 158 -1.02 -1.68 11.69
N SER A 159 -2.29 -1.83 11.33
CA SER A 159 -2.93 -1.13 10.24
C SER A 159 -4.28 -0.62 10.72
N TYR A 160 -4.59 0.63 10.43
CA TYR A 160 -5.90 1.21 10.69
C TYR A 160 -6.38 1.89 9.41
N ARG A 161 -7.58 1.55 8.95
CA ARG A 161 -8.24 2.16 7.79
C ARG A 161 -9.50 2.88 8.26
N CYS A 162 -9.62 4.15 7.92
CA CYS A 162 -10.64 5.06 8.49
C CYS A 162 -11.65 5.56 7.45
N GLY A 163 -11.35 5.44 6.16
CA GLY A 163 -12.26 5.80 5.08
C GLY A 163 -11.61 5.64 3.72
N THR A 164 -12.37 5.95 2.68
CA THR A 164 -11.92 5.95 1.29
C THR A 164 -12.39 7.25 0.64
N VAL A 165 -11.55 7.85 -0.18
CA VAL A 165 -11.94 8.98 -1.04
C VAL A 165 -11.98 8.45 -2.46
N LEU A 166 -13.11 8.53 -3.15
CA LEU A 166 -13.27 7.94 -4.49
C LEU A 166 -14.10 8.83 -5.41
N LEU A 167 -14.02 8.54 -6.70
CA LEU A 167 -14.91 9.11 -7.71
C LEU A 167 -16.30 8.44 -7.60
N ARG A 168 -17.32 9.21 -7.22
CA ARG A 168 -18.70 8.71 -7.07
C ARG A 168 -19.26 8.13 -8.37
N GLN A 169 -18.90 8.74 -9.49
CA GLN A 169 -19.23 8.29 -10.83
C GLN A 169 -17.91 8.20 -11.61
N PRO A 170 -17.73 7.20 -12.49
CA PRO A 170 -16.58 7.15 -13.37
C PRO A 170 -16.57 8.39 -14.28
N PRO A 171 -15.40 9.00 -14.52
CA PRO A 171 -15.30 10.23 -15.29
C PRO A 171 -15.64 9.97 -16.76
N GLU A 172 -16.27 10.95 -17.40
CA GLU A 172 -16.72 10.82 -18.79
C GLU A 172 -15.60 11.12 -19.78
N LEU A 173 -15.56 10.39 -20.90
CA LEU A 173 -14.55 10.55 -21.94
C LEU A 173 -14.78 11.84 -22.75
N SER A 174 -13.69 12.55 -23.07
CA SER A 174 -13.69 13.67 -24.01
C SER A 174 -14.01 13.20 -25.43
N GLN A 175 -14.48 14.10 -26.30
CA GLN A 175 -14.72 13.77 -27.72
C GLN A 175 -13.45 13.28 -28.42
N GLU A 176 -12.28 13.86 -28.11
CA GLU A 176 -10.98 13.40 -28.63
C GLU A 176 -10.70 11.95 -28.22
N ALA A 177 -10.95 11.61 -26.95
CA ALA A 177 -10.77 10.27 -26.41
C ALA A 177 -11.74 9.25 -27.04
N GLN A 178 -12.97 9.66 -27.37
CA GLN A 178 -13.95 8.84 -28.09
C GLN A 178 -13.53 8.61 -29.55
N ILE A 179 -13.04 9.66 -30.23
CA ILE A 179 -12.50 9.58 -31.60
C ILE A 179 -11.26 8.66 -31.65
N GLU A 180 -10.37 8.72 -30.66
CA GLU A 180 -9.21 7.83 -30.55
C GLU A 180 -9.63 6.35 -30.47
N LEU A 181 -10.63 6.05 -29.62
CA LEU A 181 -11.19 4.70 -29.47
C LEU A 181 -11.91 4.20 -30.72
N LYS A 182 -12.59 5.07 -31.47
CA LYS A 182 -13.39 4.68 -32.62
C LYS A 182 -12.59 4.63 -33.94
N TYR A 183 -11.69 5.59 -34.13
CA TYR A 183 -11.00 5.83 -35.41
C TYR A 183 -9.47 5.92 -35.30
N GLY A 184 -8.91 6.21 -34.12
CA GLY A 184 -7.47 6.44 -33.90
C GLY A 184 -6.59 5.18 -33.79
N GLY A 185 -7.18 3.99 -33.88
CA GLY A 185 -6.48 2.71 -33.65
C GLY A 185 -6.99 1.93 -32.44
N GLY A 186 -8.10 2.38 -31.83
CA GLY A 186 -8.81 1.59 -30.83
C GLY A 186 -8.22 1.72 -29.43
N ILE A 187 -8.47 0.68 -28.63
CA ILE A 187 -8.07 0.67 -27.21
C ILE A 187 -6.56 0.71 -27.02
N ASP A 188 -5.76 0.15 -27.92
CA ASP A 188 -4.31 0.10 -27.74
C ASP A 188 -3.66 1.48 -28.02
N ALA A 189 -4.17 2.22 -29.01
CA ALA A 189 -3.80 3.62 -29.25
C ALA A 189 -4.23 4.53 -28.08
N PHE A 190 -5.45 4.32 -27.56
CA PHE A 190 -5.94 5.02 -26.36
C PHE A 190 -5.07 4.75 -25.13
N GLU A 191 -4.75 3.48 -24.82
CA GLU A 191 -3.92 3.11 -23.67
C GLU A 191 -2.48 3.65 -23.80
N GLN A 192 -1.95 3.72 -25.03
CA GLN A 192 -0.65 4.32 -25.31
C GLN A 192 -0.65 5.86 -25.09
N LYS A 193 -1.71 6.56 -25.55
CA LYS A 193 -1.81 8.02 -25.50
C LYS A 193 -2.20 8.56 -24.12
N TYR A 194 -3.16 7.92 -23.47
CA TYR A 194 -3.78 8.43 -22.24
C TYR A 194 -3.40 7.63 -20.99
N GLY A 195 -3.07 6.34 -21.12
CA GLY A 195 -2.81 5.43 -19.99
C GLY A 195 -3.83 4.29 -19.93
N ASP A 196 -3.41 3.17 -19.36
CA ASP A 196 -4.23 1.94 -19.24
C ASP A 196 -4.91 1.79 -17.88
N TYR A 197 -4.57 2.64 -16.92
CA TYR A 197 -5.23 2.77 -15.62
C TYR A 197 -5.62 4.22 -15.34
N TYR A 198 -6.59 4.40 -14.45
CA TYR A 198 -6.90 5.69 -13.83
C TYR A 198 -6.98 5.55 -12.30
N LEU A 199 -6.62 6.62 -11.59
CA LEU A 199 -6.79 6.70 -10.15
C LEU A 199 -8.27 6.79 -9.81
N PHE A 200 -8.83 5.74 -9.24
CA PHE A 200 -10.22 5.70 -8.79
C PHE A 200 -10.41 6.38 -7.43
N GLY A 201 -9.41 6.28 -6.55
CA GLY A 201 -9.48 6.83 -5.21
C GLY A 201 -8.27 6.54 -4.31
N TYR A 202 -8.37 6.97 -3.06
CA TYR A 202 -7.41 6.73 -1.98
C TYR A 202 -8.04 5.90 -0.86
N ASN A 203 -7.26 5.03 -0.22
CA ASN A 203 -7.62 4.55 1.12
C ASN A 203 -6.92 5.39 2.19
N LEU A 204 -7.72 5.85 3.15
CA LEU A 204 -7.29 6.67 4.27
C LEU A 204 -7.03 5.84 5.51
N GLY A 205 -5.99 6.19 6.27
CA GLY A 205 -5.61 5.45 7.45
C GLY A 205 -4.20 5.75 7.93
N GLY A 206 -3.59 4.73 8.52
CA GLY A 206 -2.15 4.66 8.74
C GLY A 206 -1.71 3.21 8.88
N ASP A 207 -0.45 2.94 8.55
CA ASP A 207 0.21 1.66 8.80
C ASP A 207 1.49 1.88 9.62
N ASN A 208 1.73 0.96 10.54
CA ASN A 208 2.94 0.87 11.33
C ASN A 208 3.46 -0.58 11.26
N SER A 209 4.74 -0.75 10.95
CA SER A 209 5.40 -2.05 10.97
C SER A 209 6.76 -1.91 11.62
N MET A 210 7.16 -2.94 12.36
CA MET A 210 8.51 -3.07 12.87
C MET A 210 8.90 -4.54 12.88
N MET A 211 10.07 -4.85 12.34
CA MET A 211 10.71 -6.16 12.38
C MET A 211 12.08 -6.03 13.02
N VAL A 212 12.42 -6.99 13.87
CA VAL A 212 13.77 -7.22 14.36
C VAL A 212 14.23 -8.59 13.89
N SER A 213 15.44 -8.67 13.36
CA SER A 213 16.03 -9.90 12.85
C SER A 213 17.49 -10.07 13.26
N THR A 214 17.95 -11.32 13.25
CA THR A 214 19.32 -11.68 13.61
C THR A 214 19.76 -12.99 12.93
N ASN A 215 21.02 -13.05 12.52
CA ASN A 215 21.64 -14.23 11.92
C ASN A 215 22.13 -15.18 13.04
N SER A 216 21.84 -16.48 12.90
CA SER A 216 22.09 -17.50 13.93
C SER A 216 23.13 -18.55 13.53
N MET A 217 23.73 -18.43 12.33
CA MET A 217 24.49 -19.51 11.68
C MET A 217 25.68 -20.03 12.50
N SER A 218 26.31 -19.19 13.32
CA SER A 218 27.44 -19.57 14.20
C SER A 218 27.05 -19.97 15.63
N MET A 219 25.76 -19.95 15.97
CA MET A 219 25.28 -20.08 17.36
C MET A 219 24.74 -21.47 17.68
N SER A 220 24.91 -21.91 18.93
CA SER A 220 24.35 -23.17 19.44
C SER A 220 22.82 -23.09 19.59
N LEU A 221 22.13 -24.24 19.56
CA LEU A 221 20.66 -24.29 19.66
C LEU A 221 20.11 -23.67 20.96
N ALA A 222 20.90 -23.69 22.05
CA ALA A 222 20.55 -23.01 23.29
C ALA A 222 20.59 -21.47 23.12
N GLU A 223 21.70 -20.94 22.61
CA GLU A 223 21.85 -19.49 22.39
C GLU A 223 20.83 -18.95 21.38
N ARG A 224 20.48 -19.73 20.35
CA ARG A 224 19.40 -19.37 19.39
C ARG A 224 18.06 -19.17 20.09
N LYS A 225 17.67 -20.12 20.97
CA LYS A 225 16.44 -19.99 21.77
C LYS A 225 16.50 -18.78 22.69
N THR A 226 17.63 -18.52 23.32
CA THR A 226 17.84 -17.32 24.15
C THR A 226 17.70 -16.04 23.33
N LEU A 227 18.20 -15.98 22.08
CA LEU A 227 17.97 -14.83 21.20
C LEU A 227 16.51 -14.70 20.77
N SER A 228 15.82 -15.79 20.40
CA SER A 228 14.39 -15.75 20.08
C SER A 228 13.55 -15.18 21.22
N ILE A 229 13.83 -15.57 22.47
CA ILE A 229 13.14 -15.05 23.67
C ILE A 229 13.48 -13.56 23.91
N LYS A 230 14.74 -13.16 23.70
CA LYS A 230 15.15 -11.74 23.79
C LYS A 230 14.44 -10.88 22.74
N LEU A 231 14.30 -11.36 21.50
CA LEU A 231 13.52 -10.69 20.46
C LEU A 231 12.03 -10.60 20.81
N GLU A 232 11.47 -11.66 21.40
CA GLU A 232 10.09 -11.70 21.88
C GLU A 232 9.84 -10.61 22.93
N THR A 233 10.65 -10.58 24.00
CA THR A 233 10.55 -9.58 25.09
C THR A 233 10.81 -8.15 24.65
N PHE A 234 11.58 -7.96 23.57
CA PHE A 234 11.87 -6.64 23.01
C PHE A 234 10.69 -6.04 22.22
N LEU A 235 9.92 -6.88 21.54
CA LEU A 235 8.79 -6.47 20.68
C LEU A 235 7.43 -6.59 21.34
N PHE A 236 7.25 -7.55 22.23
CA PHE A 236 6.00 -7.85 22.90
C PHE A 236 6.25 -7.76 24.41
N ASP A 237 5.37 -7.06 25.14
CA ASP A 237 5.43 -6.94 26.60
C ASP A 237 5.11 -8.29 27.27
N ILE A 238 6.05 -9.22 27.17
CA ILE A 238 6.01 -10.53 27.79
C ILE A 238 6.69 -10.36 29.13
N GLU A 239 5.94 -10.55 30.21
CA GLU A 239 6.44 -10.56 31.59
C GLU A 239 7.28 -11.82 31.85
N PHE A 240 8.44 -11.92 31.20
CA PHE A 240 9.42 -12.97 31.43
C PHE A 240 10.69 -12.37 32.03
N THR A 241 10.64 -12.13 33.34
CA THR A 241 11.74 -11.60 34.14
C THR A 241 12.84 -12.66 34.31
N GLN A 242 13.57 -12.98 33.25
CA GLN A 242 14.77 -13.80 33.33
C GLN A 242 15.99 -12.89 33.48
N HIS A 243 16.72 -13.06 34.58
CA HIS A 243 18.06 -12.50 34.71
C HIS A 243 18.97 -13.18 33.70
N PHE A 244 19.27 -12.48 32.60
CA PHE A 244 20.24 -12.92 31.61
C PHE A 244 21.65 -12.56 32.10
N ASP A 245 22.21 -13.39 32.98
CA ASP A 245 23.62 -13.27 33.37
C ASP A 245 24.50 -13.39 32.12
N SER A 246 25.22 -12.32 31.81
CA SER A 246 26.04 -12.17 30.60
C SER A 246 27.40 -12.87 30.70
N ALA A 247 27.44 -14.03 31.34
CA ALA A 247 28.60 -14.90 31.40
C ALA A 247 28.57 -15.91 30.24
N GLU A 248 29.72 -16.11 29.59
CA GLU A 248 30.03 -17.20 28.66
C GLU A 248 29.38 -17.24 27.25
N SER A 249 28.60 -16.24 26.81
CA SER A 249 28.23 -16.15 25.39
C SER A 249 29.27 -15.39 24.57
N SER A 250 30.10 -16.12 23.82
CA SER A 250 31.01 -15.57 22.80
C SER A 250 30.28 -15.19 21.49
N ALA A 251 28.94 -15.17 21.48
CA ALA A 251 28.16 -14.87 20.29
C ALA A 251 28.23 -13.38 19.93
N SER A 252 28.90 -13.06 18.83
CA SER A 252 28.75 -11.79 18.11
C SER A 252 27.35 -11.74 17.49
N ALA A 253 26.36 -11.25 18.24
CA ALA A 253 25.01 -11.09 17.74
C ALA A 253 24.92 -9.81 16.87
N SER A 254 24.53 -9.97 15.61
CA SER A 254 24.10 -8.87 14.75
C SER A 254 22.59 -8.72 14.84
N LEU A 255 22.14 -7.54 15.26
CA LEU A 255 20.72 -7.19 15.33
C LEU A 255 20.41 -6.17 14.23
N ARG A 256 19.41 -6.48 13.42
CA ARG A 256 18.85 -5.55 12.45
C ARG A 256 17.44 -5.17 12.87
N VAL A 257 17.17 -3.86 12.93
CA VAL A 257 15.83 -3.32 13.18
C VAL A 257 15.37 -2.54 11.96
N THR A 258 14.26 -2.97 11.37
CA THR A 258 13.62 -2.29 10.23
C THR A 258 12.18 -1.95 10.58
N GLY A 259 11.69 -0.78 10.21
CA GLY A 259 10.31 -0.39 10.48
C GLY A 259 9.88 0.89 9.78
N TYR A 260 8.58 1.15 9.78
CA TYR A 260 8.00 2.36 9.22
C TYR A 260 6.69 2.74 9.92
N ASP A 261 6.36 4.03 9.86
CA ASP A 261 5.07 4.59 10.27
C ASP A 261 4.59 5.58 9.21
N THR A 262 3.58 5.22 8.42
CA THR A 262 3.14 6.05 7.28
C THR A 262 2.61 7.41 7.75
N LEU A 263 1.93 7.46 8.90
CA LEU A 263 1.28 8.66 9.42
C LEU A 263 2.27 9.76 9.86
N THR A 264 3.52 9.38 10.16
CA THR A 264 4.62 10.31 10.50
C THR A 264 5.71 10.36 9.44
N ALA A 265 5.57 9.61 8.33
CA ALA A 265 6.60 9.36 7.33
C ALA A 265 7.96 8.91 7.95
N SER A 266 7.94 8.28 9.12
CA SER A 266 9.17 7.84 9.78
C SER A 266 9.55 6.43 9.33
N ILE A 267 10.84 6.22 9.15
CA ILE A 267 11.46 4.97 8.71
C ILE A 267 12.62 4.69 9.68
N LEU A 268 12.78 3.42 10.01
CA LEU A 268 13.86 2.87 10.83
C LEU A 268 14.54 1.77 9.99
N ASP A 269 15.85 1.86 9.80
CA ASP A 269 16.71 0.83 9.19
C ASP A 269 18.08 0.95 9.87
N ASP A 270 18.19 0.32 11.04
CA ASP A 270 19.37 0.37 11.91
C ASP A 270 19.92 -1.07 12.00
N GLU A 271 21.06 -1.31 11.37
CA GLU A 271 21.78 -2.59 11.41
C GLU A 271 23.05 -2.44 12.26
N LYS A 272 23.18 -3.24 13.33
CA LYS A 272 24.36 -3.21 14.20
C LYS A 272 24.82 -4.61 14.58
N SER A 273 26.13 -4.80 14.54
CA SER A 273 26.81 -5.93 15.15
C SER A 273 27.51 -5.48 16.42
N TRP A 274 27.32 -6.23 17.51
CA TRP A 274 27.94 -5.91 18.79
C TRP A 274 28.85 -7.05 19.25
N ALA A 275 30.06 -6.69 19.69
CA ALA A 275 30.69 -7.43 20.76
C ALA A 275 30.01 -7.04 22.08
N ALA A 276 29.95 -7.95 23.05
CA ALA A 276 29.09 -7.87 24.25
C ALA A 276 29.33 -6.68 25.22
N SER A 277 30.17 -5.69 24.86
CA SER A 277 30.62 -4.60 25.72
C SER A 277 30.10 -3.19 25.36
N SER A 278 29.32 -3.00 24.29
CA SER A 278 28.83 -1.67 23.84
C SER A 278 27.38 -1.37 24.26
N THR A 279 27.17 -1.02 25.54
CA THR A 279 25.84 -0.73 26.10
C THR A 279 25.11 0.43 25.43
N ALA A 280 25.78 1.56 25.19
CA ALA A 280 25.15 2.78 24.69
C ALA A 280 24.45 2.64 23.32
N GLU A 281 24.93 1.72 22.46
CA GLU A 281 24.32 1.45 21.17
C GLU A 281 23.07 0.57 21.28
N PHE A 282 23.12 -0.42 22.17
CA PHE A 282 22.00 -1.28 22.52
C PHE A 282 20.86 -0.45 23.15
N ASP A 283 21.20 0.43 24.10
CA ASP A 283 20.27 1.37 24.74
C ASP A 283 19.64 2.36 23.74
N ARG A 284 20.35 2.72 22.67
CA ARG A 284 19.78 3.53 21.57
C ARG A 284 18.76 2.71 20.78
N MET A 285 19.13 1.50 20.35
CA MET A 285 18.26 0.64 19.55
C MET A 285 16.99 0.22 20.31
N GLN A 286 17.09 -0.01 21.62
CA GLN A 286 15.94 -0.25 22.49
C GLN A 286 15.00 0.95 22.57
N ARG A 287 15.53 2.18 22.68
CA ARG A 287 14.71 3.41 22.69
C ARG A 287 14.02 3.67 21.35
N GLU A 288 14.70 3.43 20.23
CA GLU A 288 14.13 3.60 18.89
C GLU A 288 13.04 2.54 18.60
N THR A 289 13.26 1.31 19.04
CA THR A 289 12.25 0.24 19.04
C THR A 289 11.03 0.60 19.89
N ALA A 290 11.23 0.98 21.16
CA ALA A 290 10.15 1.35 22.04
C ALA A 290 9.33 2.53 21.48
N ARG A 291 10.01 3.51 20.85
CA ARG A 291 9.36 4.60 20.12
C ARG A 291 8.50 4.08 18.97
N MET A 292 9.04 3.26 18.07
CA MET A 292 8.29 2.74 16.91
C MET A 292 7.09 1.88 17.35
N ARG A 293 7.27 1.03 18.36
CA ARG A 293 6.20 0.24 18.97
C ARG A 293 5.09 1.10 19.58
N ASN A 294 5.45 2.20 20.24
CA ASN A 294 4.48 3.15 20.81
C ASN A 294 3.72 3.95 19.73
N LEU A 295 4.32 4.16 18.55
CA LEU A 295 3.57 4.67 17.40
C LEU A 295 2.52 3.63 16.95
N GLY A 296 2.91 2.35 16.83
CA GLY A 296 2.01 1.26 16.47
C GLY A 296 0.83 1.08 17.42
N SER A 297 1.05 1.09 18.74
CA SER A 297 -0.03 0.94 19.73
C SER A 297 -1.01 2.11 19.74
N MET A 298 -0.53 3.34 19.51
CA MET A 298 -1.36 4.55 19.42
C MET A 298 -1.91 4.83 18.02
N LEU A 299 -1.69 3.95 17.04
CA LEU A 299 -2.03 4.18 15.63
C LEU A 299 -3.52 4.55 15.41
N PRO A 300 -4.53 3.86 15.99
CA PRO A 300 -5.94 4.23 15.81
C PRO A 300 -6.23 5.67 16.26
N THR A 301 -5.82 6.02 17.48
CA THR A 301 -6.03 7.35 18.08
C THR A 301 -5.34 8.45 17.26
N ARG A 302 -4.12 8.21 16.77
CA ARG A 302 -3.40 9.17 15.93
C ARG A 302 -4.08 9.39 14.58
N VAL A 303 -4.57 8.32 13.94
CA VAL A 303 -5.33 8.44 12.67
C VAL A 303 -6.65 9.18 12.90
N GLU A 304 -7.38 8.83 13.97
CA GLU A 304 -8.66 9.47 14.31
C GLU A 304 -8.50 10.97 14.57
N GLN A 305 -7.49 11.35 15.36
CA GLN A 305 -7.15 12.76 15.60
C GLN A 305 -6.85 13.50 14.28
N LYS A 306 -5.97 12.94 13.43
CA LYS A 306 -5.51 13.60 12.20
C LYS A 306 -6.63 13.76 11.16
N ALA A 307 -7.55 12.80 11.09
CA ALA A 307 -8.76 12.91 10.27
C ALA A 307 -9.72 13.98 10.81
N ALA A 308 -9.89 14.07 12.13
CA ALA A 308 -10.73 15.09 12.77
C ALA A 308 -10.16 16.52 12.57
N GLU A 309 -8.84 16.69 12.63
CA GLU A 309 -8.14 17.96 12.29
C GLU A 309 -8.41 18.42 10.86
N LEU A 310 -8.63 17.48 9.92
CA LEU A 310 -9.01 17.75 8.53
C LEU A 310 -10.53 17.88 8.32
N GLY A 311 -11.32 17.78 9.39
CA GLY A 311 -12.78 17.83 9.35
C GLY A 311 -13.41 16.63 8.66
N LEU A 312 -12.72 15.48 8.62
CA LEU A 312 -13.35 14.20 8.30
C LEU A 312 -14.02 13.65 9.55
N LEU A 313 -15.28 13.25 9.43
CA LEU A 313 -16.00 12.63 10.53
C LEU A 313 -15.67 11.13 10.55
N LEU A 314 -15.11 10.69 11.67
CA LEU A 314 -14.90 9.28 12.00
C LEU A 314 -15.76 8.95 13.22
N GLY A 315 -16.52 7.86 13.13
CA GLY A 315 -17.34 7.35 14.22
C GLY A 315 -18.55 8.21 14.64
N PRO A 316 -19.32 7.72 15.65
CA PRO A 316 -20.62 8.28 15.97
C PRO A 316 -20.57 9.65 16.66
N ALA A 317 -19.45 9.98 17.32
CA ALA A 317 -19.30 11.22 18.09
C ALA A 317 -19.39 12.47 17.20
N GLY A 318 -18.79 12.43 16.00
CA GLY A 318 -18.91 13.51 15.01
C GLY A 318 -20.35 13.68 14.51
N MET A 319 -21.05 12.57 14.28
CA MET A 319 -22.46 12.58 13.88
C MET A 319 -23.39 13.15 14.96
N VAL A 320 -23.11 12.94 16.24
CA VAL A 320 -23.89 13.54 17.34
C VAL A 320 -23.72 15.07 17.37
N GLN A 321 -22.49 15.59 17.24
CA GLN A 321 -22.27 17.04 17.16
C GLN A 321 -22.88 17.68 15.91
N GLN A 322 -22.91 16.98 14.77
CA GLN A 322 -23.56 17.50 13.56
C GLN A 322 -25.08 17.44 13.66
N ARG A 323 -25.67 16.37 14.23
CA ARG A 323 -27.12 16.30 14.54
C ARG A 323 -27.57 17.42 15.47
N LEU A 324 -26.76 17.76 16.49
CA LEU A 324 -27.00 18.89 17.40
C LEU A 324 -26.82 20.27 16.74
N LYS A 325 -26.17 20.36 15.58
CA LYS A 325 -26.09 21.59 14.77
C LYS A 325 -27.16 21.66 13.67
N SER A 326 -27.82 20.54 13.34
CA SER A 326 -28.84 20.45 12.29
C SER A 326 -30.25 20.32 12.87
N ASP A 327 -30.75 21.39 13.48
CA ASP A 327 -32.11 21.51 14.07
C ASP A 327 -33.28 21.45 13.06
N LEU A 328 -33.07 20.83 11.88
CA LEU A 328 -34.01 20.81 10.76
C LEU A 328 -34.40 19.41 10.25
N ALA A 329 -33.78 18.34 10.74
CA ALA A 329 -34.13 16.97 10.35
C ALA A 329 -35.33 16.41 11.15
N LYS A 330 -36.52 17.01 10.99
CA LYS A 330 -37.77 16.43 11.50
C LYS A 330 -38.08 15.11 10.79
N ARG A 331 -38.31 14.05 11.58
CA ARG A 331 -38.94 12.77 11.21
C ARG A 331 -38.34 12.04 10.01
N ASN A 332 -37.51 11.03 10.28
CA ASN A 332 -37.80 9.66 9.85
C ASN A 332 -37.01 8.66 10.71
N ASN A 333 -37.72 7.71 11.31
CA ASN A 333 -37.15 6.76 12.27
C ASN A 333 -36.70 5.48 11.56
N THR A 334 -35.80 5.62 10.58
CA THR A 334 -35.16 4.49 9.90
C THR A 334 -33.82 4.18 10.58
N PRO A 335 -33.54 2.94 11.00
CA PRO A 335 -32.27 2.58 11.65
C PRO A 335 -31.07 2.66 10.69
N PHE A 336 -31.32 2.77 9.39
CA PHE A 336 -30.32 3.05 8.37
C PHE A 336 -30.39 4.53 7.96
N ALA A 337 -29.27 5.23 8.08
CA ALA A 337 -29.06 6.45 7.33
C ALA A 337 -28.86 6.07 5.85
N PRO A 338 -29.47 6.77 4.87
CA PRO A 338 -29.16 6.53 3.47
C PRO A 338 -27.68 6.83 3.20
N MET A 339 -27.02 6.06 2.33
CA MET A 339 -25.59 6.23 1.97
C MET A 339 -25.22 7.69 1.66
N ALA A 340 -26.12 8.42 1.00
CA ALA A 340 -25.96 9.84 0.67
C ALA A 340 -25.79 10.79 1.89
N ALA A 341 -26.19 10.37 3.09
CA ALA A 341 -25.97 11.13 4.34
C ALA A 341 -24.60 10.86 4.99
N LEU A 342 -23.82 9.92 4.44
CA LEU A 342 -22.50 9.49 4.90
C LEU A 342 -21.39 9.90 3.91
N GLU A 343 -21.80 10.44 2.77
CA GLU A 343 -20.95 10.99 1.73
C GLU A 343 -20.64 12.46 2.02
N LYS A 344 -19.35 12.81 2.08
CA LYS A 344 -18.91 14.21 2.08
C LYS A 344 -18.26 14.51 0.74
N THR A 345 -18.71 15.55 0.03
CA THR A 345 -18.00 16.03 -1.16
C THR A 345 -16.58 16.45 -0.78
N VAL A 346 -15.60 16.03 -1.57
CA VAL A 346 -14.18 16.36 -1.40
C VAL A 346 -13.74 17.20 -2.60
N ASP A 347 -13.06 18.31 -2.34
CA ASP A 347 -12.42 19.13 -3.35
C ASP A 347 -10.92 18.79 -3.47
N LYS A 348 -10.25 19.37 -4.47
CA LYS A 348 -8.81 19.17 -4.67
C LYS A 348 -7.99 19.69 -3.49
N GLU A 349 -8.44 20.76 -2.82
CA GLU A 349 -7.75 21.33 -1.65
C GLU A 349 -7.78 20.37 -0.45
N LEU A 350 -8.90 19.69 -0.20
CA LEU A 350 -8.97 18.64 0.82
C LEU A 350 -8.15 17.41 0.41
N CYS A 351 -8.12 17.02 -0.88
CA CYS A 351 -7.20 15.97 -1.36
C CYS A 351 -5.73 16.32 -1.06
N ASP A 352 -5.31 17.55 -1.37
CA ASP A 352 -3.98 18.08 -1.04
C ASP A 352 -3.66 17.94 0.45
N ARG A 353 -4.59 18.35 1.33
CA ARG A 353 -4.40 18.27 2.78
C ARG A 353 -4.37 16.82 3.27
N LEU A 354 -5.14 15.90 2.67
CA LEU A 354 -5.12 14.47 3.00
C LEU A 354 -3.81 13.79 2.61
N ILE A 355 -3.23 14.15 1.45
CA ILE A 355 -1.92 13.64 1.00
C ILE A 355 -0.81 14.24 1.87
N LYS A 356 -0.74 15.57 2.01
CA LYS A 356 0.30 16.27 2.78
C LYS A 356 0.30 15.90 4.27
N SER A 357 -0.85 15.55 4.82
CA SER A 357 -0.96 15.03 6.20
C SER A 357 -0.58 13.55 6.33
N CYS A 358 -0.16 12.86 5.28
CA CYS A 358 0.16 11.43 5.30
C CYS A 358 -1.03 10.54 5.74
N LEU A 359 -2.27 11.00 5.57
CA LEU A 359 -3.47 10.22 5.89
C LEU A 359 -3.87 9.29 4.74
N VAL A 360 -3.44 9.60 3.51
CA VAL A 360 -3.51 8.68 2.35
C VAL A 360 -2.42 7.62 2.49
N VAL A 361 -2.83 6.36 2.59
CA VAL A 361 -1.90 5.21 2.73
C VAL A 361 -1.72 4.47 1.41
N GLU A 362 -2.79 4.38 0.60
CA GLU A 362 -2.81 3.63 -0.65
C GLU A 362 -3.53 4.44 -1.75
N LEU A 363 -3.08 4.25 -3.00
CA LEU A 363 -3.84 4.62 -4.19
C LEU A 363 -4.54 3.38 -4.77
N VAL A 364 -5.78 3.55 -5.23
CA VAL A 364 -6.57 2.53 -5.90
C VAL A 364 -6.66 2.85 -7.39
N LEU A 365 -5.95 2.08 -8.21
CA LEU A 365 -5.94 2.18 -9.66
C LEU A 365 -6.94 1.19 -10.27
N MET A 366 -7.78 1.68 -11.18
CA MET A 366 -8.74 0.87 -11.94
C MET A 366 -8.36 0.88 -13.43
N PRO A 367 -8.45 -0.25 -14.15
CA PRO A 367 -8.10 -0.31 -15.57
C PRO A 367 -9.10 0.50 -16.40
N VAL A 368 -8.64 1.27 -17.40
CA VAL A 368 -9.55 2.08 -18.25
C VAL A 368 -10.58 1.21 -18.98
N ARG A 369 -10.22 -0.04 -19.32
CA ARG A 369 -11.12 -1.05 -19.89
C ARG A 369 -12.29 -1.47 -18.97
N SER A 370 -12.33 -1.06 -17.70
CA SER A 370 -13.53 -1.23 -16.84
C SER A 370 -14.57 -0.12 -17.01
N LEU A 371 -14.21 1.02 -17.62
CA LEU A 371 -15.13 2.12 -17.86
C LEU A 371 -16.21 1.70 -18.87
N ARG A 372 -17.48 1.91 -18.52
CA ARG A 372 -18.62 1.58 -19.40
C ARG A 372 -18.55 2.32 -20.74
N GLN A 373 -18.10 3.58 -20.74
CA GLN A 373 -17.98 4.38 -21.96
C GLN A 373 -16.88 3.84 -22.89
N VAL A 374 -15.72 3.42 -22.34
CA VAL A 374 -14.65 2.79 -23.13
C VAL A 374 -15.18 1.52 -23.80
N ARG A 375 -15.88 0.65 -23.06
CA ARG A 375 -16.47 -0.56 -23.61
C ARG A 375 -17.50 -0.28 -24.72
N TYR A 376 -18.39 0.69 -24.50
CA TYR A 376 -19.38 1.11 -25.48
C TYR A 376 -18.71 1.57 -26.78
N TRP A 377 -17.79 2.53 -26.72
CA TRP A 377 -17.09 3.05 -27.91
C TRP A 377 -16.16 2.04 -28.61
N MET A 378 -15.75 0.97 -27.91
CA MET A 378 -15.03 -0.15 -28.52
C MET A 378 -15.93 -1.15 -29.27
N THR A 379 -17.24 -1.21 -28.99
CA THR A 379 -18.15 -2.24 -29.53
C THR A 379 -19.30 -1.70 -30.36
N GLU A 380 -19.68 -0.43 -30.17
CA GLU A 380 -20.80 0.17 -30.88
C GLU A 380 -20.40 0.57 -32.31
N ASP A 381 -21.30 0.39 -33.27
CA ASP A 381 -21.07 0.77 -34.67
C ASP A 381 -21.37 2.26 -34.96
N ASP A 382 -21.96 2.99 -34.00
CA ASP A 382 -22.33 4.41 -34.10
C ASP A 382 -21.20 5.34 -34.55
N ILE A 383 -21.55 6.33 -35.37
CA ILE A 383 -20.67 7.42 -35.82
C ILE A 383 -20.77 8.58 -34.80
N ILE A 384 -19.62 9.02 -34.28
CA ILE A 384 -19.47 10.18 -33.37
C ILE A 384 -19.84 11.50 -34.07
#